data_AF-A0A4R1Z742-F1
#
_entry.id   AF-A0A4R1Z742-F1
#
_cell.length_a   1.000
_cell.length_b   1.000
_cell.length_c   1.000
_cell.angle_alpha   90.00
_cell.angle_beta   90.00
_cell.angle_gamma   90.00
#
_symmetry.space_group_name_H-M   'P 1'
#
loop_
_entity.id
_entity.type
_entity.pdbx_description
1 polymer ?
#
loop_
_entity_poly.entity_id
_entity_poly.type
_entity_poly.pdbx_seq_one_letter_code
_entity_poly.pdbx_strand_id
1 'polypeptide(L)'
;MGACNVDLTQDTRKYTQKYALNDVAGVKYLLRDRHRIASRRFRGDTAASDILIDLHSAIESAGLTDRQAEAIALVYGLDVTQTEAARVMGIAQKNVSETIDTAAEKICAVFKRWDYGEVTVELEEAE
;
A
#
# COMPACT_ATOMS: atom_id res chain seq x y z
N MET A 1 -1.50 -17.46 32.05
CA MET A 1 -1.53 -16.97 30.65
C MET A 1 -0.21 -16.29 30.39
N GLY A 2 0.67 -16.92 29.60
CA GLY A 2 1.99 -16.39 29.31
C GLY A 2 1.85 -15.14 28.44
N ALA A 3 2.34 -14.01 28.92
CA ALA A 3 2.54 -12.83 28.10
C ALA A 3 3.66 -13.14 27.11
N CYS A 4 3.30 -13.54 25.89
CA CYS A 4 4.21 -13.44 24.77
C CYS A 4 4.52 -11.95 24.61
N ASN A 5 5.76 -11.54 24.86
CA ASN A 5 6.26 -10.24 24.42
C ASN A 5 6.18 -10.23 22.90
N VAL A 6 5.04 -9.80 22.36
CA VAL A 6 4.89 -9.54 20.94
C VAL A 6 5.65 -8.24 20.70
N ASP A 7 6.79 -8.35 20.04
CA ASP A 7 7.60 -7.21 19.65
C ASP A 7 6.86 -6.45 18.53
N LEU A 8 5.98 -5.53 18.93
CA LEU A 8 5.10 -4.78 18.03
C LEU A 8 5.89 -4.09 16.90
N THR A 9 7.12 -3.66 17.18
CA THR A 9 7.98 -3.02 16.18
C THR A 9 8.48 -3.99 15.09
N GLN A 10 8.60 -5.28 15.39
CA GLN A 10 9.08 -6.28 14.44
C GLN A 10 8.01 -6.65 13.41
N ASP A 11 6.74 -6.72 13.82
CA ASP A 11 5.63 -7.05 12.94
C ASP A 11 5.27 -5.91 11.98
N THR A 12 5.40 -4.64 12.38
CA THR A 12 5.26 -3.50 11.47
C THR A 12 6.32 -3.55 10.35
N ARG A 13 7.58 -3.87 10.70
CA ARG A 13 8.69 -4.01 9.73
C ARG A 13 8.47 -5.11 8.70
N LYS A 14 7.72 -6.15 9.04
CA LYS A 14 7.45 -7.29 8.14
C LYS A 14 6.67 -6.88 6.90
N TYR A 15 5.66 -6.03 7.04
CA TYR A 15 4.87 -5.56 5.90
C TYR A 15 5.64 -4.52 5.10
N THR A 16 6.38 -3.63 5.76
CA THR A 16 7.29 -2.67 5.11
C THR A 16 8.31 -3.37 4.22
N GLN A 17 9.00 -4.39 4.74
CA GLN A 17 9.98 -5.17 3.96
C GLN A 17 9.30 -5.97 2.84
N LYS A 18 8.18 -6.64 3.14
CA LYS A 18 7.52 -7.52 2.16
C LYS A 18 7.05 -6.74 0.93
N TYR A 19 6.47 -5.55 1.13
CA TYR A 19 5.88 -4.77 0.07
C TYR A 19 6.79 -3.68 -0.45
N ALA A 20 7.97 -3.42 0.13
CA ALA A 20 8.92 -2.38 -0.34
C ALA A 20 8.18 -1.09 -0.73
N LEU A 21 7.56 -0.42 0.24
CA LEU A 21 6.62 0.70 -0.01
C LEU A 21 7.28 1.95 -0.61
N ASN A 22 8.61 1.96 -0.70
CA ASN A 22 9.41 2.91 -1.45
C ASN A 22 9.47 2.61 -2.96
N ASP A 23 8.84 1.53 -3.44
CA ASP A 23 8.74 1.17 -4.84
C ASP A 23 7.28 1.11 -5.33
N VAL A 24 7.08 1.51 -6.59
CA VAL A 24 5.76 1.57 -7.22
C VAL A 24 5.17 0.17 -7.40
N ALA A 25 5.99 -0.84 -7.76
CA ALA A 25 5.51 -2.21 -7.85
C ALA A 25 5.07 -2.72 -6.48
N GLY A 26 5.84 -2.36 -5.44
CA GLY A 26 5.52 -2.59 -4.05
C GLY A 26 4.13 -2.11 -3.62
N VAL A 27 3.83 -0.84 -3.92
CA VAL A 27 2.51 -0.24 -3.66
C VAL A 27 1.39 -0.98 -4.41
N LYS A 28 1.60 -1.36 -5.67
CA LYS A 28 0.61 -2.14 -6.43
C LYS A 28 0.36 -3.52 -5.83
N TYR A 29 1.41 -4.18 -5.33
CA TYR A 29 1.26 -5.45 -4.61
C TYR A 29 0.45 -5.28 -3.33
N LEU A 30 0.70 -4.20 -2.57
CA LEU A 30 -0.06 -3.90 -1.36
C LEU A 30 -1.55 -3.63 -1.67
N LEU A 31 -1.84 -2.83 -2.70
CA LEU A 31 -3.19 -2.55 -3.16
C LEU A 31 -3.94 -3.83 -3.57
N ARG A 32 -3.28 -4.73 -4.29
CA ARG A 32 -3.84 -6.03 -4.70
C ARG A 32 -4.11 -6.95 -3.52
N ASP A 33 -3.18 -7.02 -2.56
CA ASP A 33 -3.30 -7.90 -1.40
C ASP A 33 -4.22 -7.34 -0.29
N ARG A 34 -4.79 -6.13 -0.45
CA ARG A 34 -5.54 -5.43 0.60
C ARG A 34 -6.62 -6.28 1.27
N HIS A 35 -7.37 -7.08 0.48
CA HIS A 35 -8.44 -7.95 0.99
C HIS A 35 -7.90 -9.11 1.83
N ARG A 36 -6.78 -9.68 1.39
CA ARG A 36 -6.07 -10.75 2.09
C ARG A 36 -5.49 -10.25 3.41
N ILE A 37 -4.90 -9.05 3.41
CA ILE A 37 -4.38 -8.39 4.62
C ILE A 37 -5.54 -8.07 5.57
N ALA A 38 -6.64 -7.52 5.04
CA ALA A 38 -7.82 -7.20 5.84
C ALA A 38 -8.39 -8.42 6.58
N SER A 39 -8.34 -9.59 5.94
CA SER A 39 -8.75 -10.86 6.53
C SER A 39 -7.82 -11.33 7.66
N ARG A 40 -6.54 -10.93 7.67
CA ARG A 40 -5.59 -11.29 8.73
C ARG A 40 -5.85 -10.54 10.04
N ARG A 41 -6.43 -9.35 9.99
CA ARG A 41 -6.83 -8.58 11.19
C ARG A 41 -7.72 -9.40 12.13
N PHE A 42 -8.63 -10.20 11.56
CA PHE A 42 -9.52 -11.07 12.33
C PHE A 42 -8.83 -12.32 12.92
N ARG A 43 -7.55 -12.54 12.60
CA ARG A 43 -6.73 -13.64 13.11
C ARG A 43 -5.69 -13.19 14.14
N GLY A 44 -5.80 -11.97 14.64
CA GLY A 44 -4.91 -11.40 15.65
C GLY A 44 -3.65 -10.73 15.10
N ASP A 45 -3.53 -10.55 13.79
CA ASP A 45 -2.44 -9.78 13.16
C ASP A 45 -2.76 -8.29 13.26
N THR A 46 -2.25 -7.62 14.30
CA THR A 46 -2.47 -6.17 14.52
C THR A 46 -1.72 -5.32 13.51
N ALA A 47 -0.53 -5.74 13.06
CA ALA A 47 0.23 -5.04 12.04
C ALA A 47 -0.49 -5.01 10.67
N ALA A 48 -1.39 -5.97 10.41
CA ALA A 48 -2.29 -5.91 9.25
C ALA A 48 -3.29 -4.74 9.33
N SER A 49 -3.67 -4.29 10.52
CA SER A 49 -4.48 -3.07 10.69
C SER A 49 -3.67 -1.83 10.39
N ASP A 50 -2.46 -1.74 10.95
CA ASP A 50 -1.57 -0.58 10.80
C ASP A 50 -1.26 -0.32 9.33
N ILE A 51 -0.81 -1.34 8.59
CA ILE A 51 -0.49 -1.18 7.16
C ILE A 51 -1.71 -0.77 6.31
N LEU A 52 -2.93 -1.19 6.69
CA LEU A 52 -4.15 -0.80 5.98
C LEU A 52 -4.57 0.63 6.32
N ILE A 53 -4.35 1.07 7.57
CA ILE A 53 -4.56 2.46 7.99
C ILE A 53 -3.56 3.37 7.26
N ASP A 54 -2.30 2.95 7.17
CA ASP A 54 -1.25 3.67 6.47
C ASP A 54 -1.56 3.76 4.97
N LEU A 55 -1.96 2.64 4.34
CA LEU A 55 -2.39 2.63 2.95
C LEU A 55 -3.57 3.59 2.70
N HIS A 56 -4.58 3.56 3.56
CA HIS A 56 -5.73 4.46 3.44
C HIS A 56 -5.29 5.93 3.55
N SER A 57 -4.49 6.25 4.57
CA SER A 57 -3.95 7.59 4.78
C SER A 57 -3.07 8.05 3.62
N ALA A 58 -2.31 7.13 3.00
CA ALA A 58 -1.46 7.42 1.86
C ALA A 58 -2.28 7.73 0.61
N ILE A 59 -3.37 7.00 0.36
CA ILE A 59 -4.31 7.26 -0.75
C ILE A 59 -4.95 8.65 -0.59
N GLU A 60 -5.45 8.98 0.60
CA GLU A 60 -6.04 10.30 0.89
C GLU A 60 -5.02 11.44 0.73
N SER A 61 -3.78 11.21 1.14
CA SER A 61 -2.71 12.21 1.08
C SER A 61 -2.05 12.34 -0.30
N ALA A 62 -2.30 11.42 -1.23
CA ALA A 62 -1.62 11.34 -2.53
C ALA A 62 -2.11 12.38 -3.54
N GLY A 63 -3.20 13.10 -3.27
CA GLY A 63 -3.78 14.08 -4.21
C GLY A 63 -4.17 13.42 -5.53
N LEU A 64 -4.81 12.26 -5.45
CA LEU A 64 -5.37 11.58 -6.62
C LEU A 64 -6.50 12.43 -7.21
N THR A 65 -6.59 12.45 -8.54
CA THR A 65 -7.79 12.98 -9.19
C THR A 65 -8.96 12.00 -9.01
N ASP A 66 -10.20 12.47 -9.16
CA ASP A 66 -11.38 11.60 -9.09
C ASP A 66 -11.27 10.40 -10.03
N ARG A 67 -10.71 10.60 -11.23
CA ARG A 67 -10.47 9.51 -12.20
C ARG A 67 -9.40 8.52 -11.76
N GLN A 68 -8.35 8.99 -11.08
CA GLN A 68 -7.32 8.13 -10.50
C GLN A 68 -7.89 7.30 -9.35
N ALA A 69 -8.64 7.94 -8.45
CA ALA A 69 -9.31 7.26 -7.35
C ALA A 69 -10.34 6.24 -7.86
N GLU A 70 -11.13 6.59 -8.88
CA GLU A 70 -12.08 5.69 -9.54
C GLU A 70 -11.38 4.44 -10.10
N ALA A 71 -10.27 4.60 -10.85
CA ALA A 71 -9.54 3.47 -11.41
C ALA A 71 -8.99 2.53 -10.33
N ILE A 72 -8.43 3.08 -9.24
CA ILE A 72 -7.95 2.32 -8.09
C ILE A 72 -9.11 1.59 -7.39
N ALA A 73 -10.24 2.26 -7.19
CA ALA A 73 -11.41 1.69 -6.53
C ALA A 73 -12.06 0.58 -7.37
N LEU A 74 -12.10 0.70 -8.69
CA LEU A 74 -12.60 -0.38 -9.54
C LEU A 74 -11.67 -1.59 -9.48
N VAL A 75 -10.39 -1.40 -9.82
CA VAL A 75 -9.47 -2.53 -10.02
C VAL A 75 -9.04 -3.17 -8.70
N TYR A 76 -8.61 -2.36 -7.73
CA TYR A 76 -8.14 -2.90 -6.46
C TYR A 76 -9.25 -2.98 -5.43
N GLY A 77 -10.24 -2.09 -5.49
CA GLY A 77 -11.39 -2.01 -4.59
C GLY A 77 -12.42 -3.11 -4.79
N LEU A 78 -12.93 -3.22 -6.01
CA LEU A 78 -13.98 -4.15 -6.44
C LEU A 78 -13.45 -5.41 -7.15
N ASP A 79 -12.13 -5.51 -7.35
CA ASP A 79 -11.46 -6.66 -7.98
C ASP A 79 -11.95 -6.93 -9.42
N VAL A 80 -12.37 -5.88 -10.14
CA VAL A 80 -12.73 -5.98 -11.56
C VAL A 80 -11.49 -5.86 -12.42
N THR A 81 -11.51 -6.48 -13.60
CA THR A 81 -10.38 -6.40 -14.53
C THR A 81 -10.20 -4.98 -15.06
N GLN A 82 -8.99 -4.60 -15.49
CA GLN A 82 -8.78 -3.30 -16.13
C GLN A 82 -9.64 -3.11 -17.40
N THR A 83 -9.99 -4.21 -18.08
CA THR A 83 -10.88 -4.17 -19.24
C THR A 83 -12.31 -3.80 -18.85
N GLU A 84 -12.81 -4.36 -17.74
CA GLU A 84 -14.12 -4.01 -17.20
C GLU A 84 -14.13 -2.59 -16.63
N ALA A 85 -13.08 -2.21 -15.90
CA ALA A 85 -12.90 -0.84 -15.42
C ALA A 85 -12.91 0.16 -16.59
N ALA A 86 -12.25 -0.17 -17.71
CA ALA A 86 -12.25 0.67 -18.91
C ALA A 86 -13.66 0.87 -19.49
N ARG A 87 -14.48 -0.20 -19.51
CA ARG A 87 -15.88 -0.15 -19.93
C ARG A 87 -16.72 0.73 -19.01
N VAL A 88 -16.54 0.60 -17.68
CA VAL A 88 -17.24 1.41 -16.68
C VAL A 88 -16.84 2.89 -16.80
N MET A 89 -15.55 3.16 -16.96
CA MET A 89 -15.00 4.53 -17.03
C MET A 89 -15.22 5.21 -18.39
N GLY A 90 -15.56 4.46 -19.44
CA GLY A 90 -15.75 4.96 -20.80
C GLY A 90 -14.45 5.33 -21.52
N ILE A 91 -13.34 4.65 -21.21
CA ILE A 91 -12.01 4.92 -21.77
C ILE A 91 -11.35 3.65 -22.31
N ALA A 92 -10.22 3.79 -23.01
CA ALA A 92 -9.42 2.64 -23.43
C ALA A 92 -8.75 1.95 -22.23
N GLN A 93 -8.60 0.61 -22.28
CA GLN A 93 -7.93 -0.15 -21.21
C GLN A 93 -6.49 0.32 -20.98
N LYS A 94 -5.76 0.72 -22.03
CA LYS A 94 -4.44 1.32 -21.90
C LYS A 94 -4.45 2.56 -20.99
N ASN A 95 -5.45 3.42 -21.12
CA ASN A 95 -5.58 4.62 -20.31
C ASN A 95 -5.90 4.29 -18.84
N VAL A 96 -6.63 3.19 -18.57
CA VAL A 96 -6.82 2.68 -17.20
C VAL A 96 -5.47 2.25 -16.61
N SER A 97 -4.65 1.51 -17.37
CA SER A 97 -3.31 1.12 -16.92
C SER A 97 -2.46 2.34 -16.57
N GLU A 98 -2.37 3.32 -17.47
CA GLU A 98 -1.61 4.56 -17.24
C GLU A 98 -2.13 5.34 -16.02
N THR A 99 -3.46 5.41 -15.87
CA THR A 99 -4.10 6.07 -14.71
C THR A 99 -3.72 5.38 -13.39
N ILE A 100 -3.71 4.05 -13.37
CA ILE A 100 -3.29 3.26 -12.21
C ILE A 100 -1.80 3.44 -11.92
N ASP A 101 -0.97 3.49 -12.96
CA ASP A 101 0.48 3.69 -12.83
C ASP A 101 0.78 5.05 -12.17
N THR A 102 0.19 6.13 -12.68
CA THR A 102 0.35 7.47 -12.09
C THR A 102 -0.23 7.54 -10.67
N ALA A 103 -1.36 6.88 -10.40
CA ALA A 103 -1.91 6.84 -9.05
C ALA A 103 -0.98 6.11 -8.06
N ALA A 104 -0.40 4.98 -8.47
CA ALA A 104 0.55 4.22 -7.66
C ALA A 104 1.85 5.00 -7.41
N GLU A 105 2.35 5.76 -8.39
CA GLU A 105 3.49 6.67 -8.22
C GLU A 105 3.24 7.75 -7.17
N LYS A 106 2.05 8.37 -7.19
CA LYS A 106 1.67 9.38 -6.19
C LYS A 106 1.58 8.79 -4.78
N ILE A 107 0.99 7.60 -4.64
CA ILE A 107 0.90 6.90 -3.35
C ILE A 107 2.31 6.53 -2.86
N CYS A 108 3.18 6.02 -3.75
CA CYS A 108 4.58 5.72 -3.45
C CYS A 108 5.34 6.97 -2.97
N ALA A 109 5.12 8.13 -3.58
CA ALA A 109 5.71 9.39 -3.16
C ALA A 109 5.31 9.78 -1.72
N VAL A 110 4.07 9.47 -1.30
CA VAL A 110 3.63 9.68 0.09
C VAL A 110 4.39 8.76 1.05
N PHE A 111 4.48 7.47 0.74
CA PHE A 111 5.23 6.51 1.57
C PHE A 111 6.71 6.87 1.69
N LYS A 112 7.34 7.33 0.59
CA LYS A 112 8.71 7.85 0.62
C LYS A 112 8.85 9.07 1.53
N ARG A 113 7.90 10.00 1.48
CA ARG A 113 7.93 11.20 2.33
C ARG A 113 7.75 10.86 3.81
N TRP A 114 7.01 9.81 4.13
CA TRP A 114 6.86 9.31 5.50
C TRP A 114 8.04 8.48 5.99
N ASP A 115 9.07 8.39 5.16
CA ASP A 115 10.27 7.62 5.44
C ASP A 115 9.98 6.14 5.75
N TYR A 116 8.95 5.61 5.09
CA TYR A 116 8.46 4.27 5.36
C TYR A 116 9.44 3.24 4.78
N GLY A 117 10.47 2.89 5.56
CA GLY A 117 11.47 1.88 5.20
C GLY A 117 12.92 2.35 5.08
N GLU A 118 13.28 3.62 5.35
CA GLU A 118 14.70 3.93 5.60
C GLU A 118 15.06 3.48 7.03
N VAL A 119 16.00 2.56 7.13
CA VAL A 119 16.70 2.27 8.38
C VAL A 119 18.08 2.87 8.24
N THR A 120 18.25 4.10 8.73
CA THR A 120 19.58 4.70 8.90
C THR A 120 20.23 4.11 10.14
N VAL A 121 21.34 3.40 9.95
CA VAL A 121 22.21 2.95 11.04
C VAL A 121 23.42 3.88 11.06
N GLU A 122 23.46 4.79 12.03
CA GLU A 122 24.67 5.55 12.33
C GLU A 122 25.64 4.62 13.05
N LEU A 123 26.75 4.27 12.40
CA LEU A 123 27.85 3.55 13.04
C LEU A 123 28.72 4.61 13.72
N GLU A 124 28.59 4.73 15.05
CA GLU A 124 29.65 5.36 15.84
C GLU A 124 30.90 4.48 15.70
N GLU A 125 31.89 4.96 14.96
CA GLU A 125 33.24 4.37 14.98
C GLU A 125 33.74 4.46 16.42
N ALA A 126 33.75 3.33 17.12
CA ALA A 126 34.33 3.23 18.44
C ALA A 126 35.85 3.50 18.33
N GLU A 127 36.28 4.60 18.95
CA GLU A 127 37.68 5.05 19.06
C GLU A 127 38.55 4.08 19.88
#